data_AF-A0A0S8ZMV8-F1
#
_entry.id   AF-A0A0S8ZMV8-F1
#
_cell.length_a   1.000
_cell.length_b   1.000
_cell.length_c   1.000
_cell.angle_alpha   90.00
_cell.angle_beta   90.00
_cell.angle_gamma   90.00
#
_symmetry.space_group_name_H-M   'P 1'
#
loop_
_entity.id
_entity.type
_entity.pdbx_description
1 polymer ?
#
loop_
_entity_poly.entity_id
_entity_poly.type
_entity_poly.pdbx_seq_one_letter_code
_entity_poly.pdbx_strand_id
1 'polypeptide(L)'
;MRIPQEILDQVRDDPLAGAIAACEFVESSLEPDSAWQPDDEELLFEIYGLISTLHDAKRIEYIASEPDINAAFPHSCGYLSRFMNDVKEQLESNHRSLTKKRKFEQLKKHFSLTINDAFGYEFTDGDLKRIQQLLNELREMISANTELDADHKQRLLKRLEEMQREMHKKISDLGRFYSFVGEAGVMLGKLGKDAKPLVDRMRELAGIAWNAQARAEELPSGSDLPMLGNDSQPPAIE
;
A
#
# COMPACT_ATOMS: atom_id res chain seq x y z
N MET A 1 21.02 -13.08 -14.12
CA MET A 1 19.98 -12.79 -13.13
C MET A 1 18.84 -13.74 -13.37
N ARG A 2 18.62 -14.65 -12.42
CA ARG A 2 17.57 -15.65 -12.35
C ARG A 2 16.37 -15.14 -11.55
N ILE A 3 16.55 -14.12 -10.69
CA ILE A 3 15.43 -13.48 -9.99
C ILE A 3 14.56 -12.74 -11.01
N PRO A 4 13.24 -13.02 -11.07
CA PRO A 4 12.33 -12.39 -12.03
C PRO A 4 12.30 -10.87 -11.94
N GLN A 5 12.11 -10.22 -13.09
CA GLN A 5 12.08 -8.76 -13.18
C GLN A 5 10.93 -8.16 -12.35
N GLU A 6 9.81 -8.86 -12.25
CA GLU A 6 8.65 -8.45 -11.46
C GLU A 6 9.00 -8.31 -9.97
N ILE A 7 9.84 -9.21 -9.43
CA ILE A 7 10.33 -9.14 -8.05
C ILE A 7 11.28 -7.94 -7.89
N LEU A 8 12.14 -7.69 -8.87
CA LEU A 8 13.05 -6.53 -8.85
C LEU A 8 12.28 -5.20 -8.91
N ASP A 9 11.19 -5.14 -9.67
CA ASP A 9 10.28 -3.98 -9.67
C ASP A 9 9.59 -3.82 -8.30
N GLN A 10 9.19 -4.91 -7.65
CA GLN A 10 8.65 -4.86 -6.29
C GLN A 10 9.70 -4.36 -5.28
N VAL A 11 10.96 -4.78 -5.39
CA VAL A 11 12.07 -4.27 -4.55
C VAL A 11 12.26 -2.77 -4.73
N ARG A 12 12.06 -2.24 -5.94
CA ARG A 12 12.14 -0.79 -6.18
C ARG A 12 11.05 -0.05 -5.41
N ASP A 13 9.83 -0.55 -5.45
CA ASP A 13 8.64 0.13 -4.92
C ASP A 13 8.45 -0.08 -3.39
N ASP A 14 8.66 -1.30 -2.90
CA ASP A 14 8.63 -1.69 -1.48
C ASP A 14 9.82 -2.63 -1.18
N PRO A 15 10.97 -2.09 -0.75
CA PRO A 15 12.19 -2.87 -0.53
C PRO A 15 12.03 -4.02 0.44
N LEU A 16 11.20 -3.85 1.48
CA LEU A 16 11.00 -4.87 2.50
C LEU A 16 10.17 -6.01 1.93
N ALA A 17 9.05 -5.71 1.28
CA ALA A 17 8.19 -6.73 0.69
C ALA A 17 8.89 -7.42 -0.50
N GLY A 18 9.61 -6.67 -1.33
CA GLY A 18 10.36 -7.21 -2.45
C GLY A 18 11.52 -8.12 -2.01
N ALA A 19 12.25 -7.76 -0.96
CA ALA A 19 13.31 -8.62 -0.42
C ALA A 19 12.75 -9.95 0.13
N ILE A 20 11.61 -9.92 0.84
CA ILE A 20 10.92 -11.14 1.31
C ILE A 20 10.50 -12.01 0.11
N ALA A 21 9.87 -11.41 -0.90
CA ALA A 21 9.45 -12.13 -2.11
C ALA A 21 10.64 -12.74 -2.87
N ALA A 22 11.78 -12.05 -2.91
CA ALA A 22 13.00 -12.58 -3.51
C ALA A 22 13.54 -13.80 -2.72
N CYS A 23 13.55 -13.74 -1.39
CA CYS A 23 13.93 -14.89 -0.55
C CYS A 23 12.97 -16.07 -0.75
N GLU A 24 11.66 -15.84 -0.83
CA GLU A 24 10.66 -16.88 -1.11
C GLU A 24 10.84 -17.52 -2.49
N PHE A 25 11.14 -16.71 -3.51
CA PHE A 25 11.43 -17.21 -4.84
C PHE A 25 12.64 -18.14 -4.84
N VAL A 26 13.75 -17.73 -4.22
CA VAL A 26 14.94 -18.58 -4.11
C VAL A 26 14.65 -19.84 -3.33
N GLU A 27 14.03 -19.75 -2.16
CA GLU A 27 13.65 -20.92 -1.36
C GLU A 27 12.77 -21.91 -2.14
N SER A 28 11.81 -21.42 -2.94
CA SER A 28 10.96 -22.27 -3.77
C SER A 28 11.67 -22.91 -4.97
N SER A 29 12.78 -22.30 -5.41
CA SER A 29 13.59 -22.77 -6.53
C SER A 29 14.63 -23.80 -6.08
N LEU A 30 14.99 -23.82 -4.79
CA LEU A 30 15.88 -24.81 -4.21
C LEU A 30 15.09 -26.09 -3.90
N GLU A 31 15.55 -27.23 -4.42
CA GLU A 31 14.91 -28.52 -4.13
C GLU A 31 15.22 -28.96 -2.69
N PRO A 32 14.20 -29.12 -1.82
CA PRO A 32 14.40 -29.61 -0.47
C PRO A 32 15.05 -30.99 -0.48
N ASP A 33 16.07 -31.19 0.37
CA ASP A 33 16.78 -32.47 0.56
C ASP A 33 17.58 -32.98 -0.65
N SER A 34 17.76 -32.15 -1.68
CA SER A 34 18.68 -32.43 -2.80
C SER A 34 20.13 -32.05 -2.44
N ALA A 35 21.09 -32.67 -3.11
CA ALA A 35 22.46 -32.20 -3.05
C ALA A 35 22.58 -30.89 -3.82
N TRP A 36 23.24 -29.89 -3.23
CA TRP A 36 23.50 -28.60 -3.88
C TRP A 36 24.07 -28.80 -5.29
N GLN A 37 23.56 -28.02 -6.24
CA GLN A 37 24.03 -27.92 -7.61
C GLN A 37 24.74 -26.58 -7.83
N PRO A 38 25.64 -26.47 -8.83
CA PRO A 38 26.27 -25.19 -9.19
C PRO A 38 25.25 -24.08 -9.48
N ASP A 39 24.10 -24.46 -10.05
CA ASP A 39 22.97 -23.57 -10.32
C ASP A 39 22.34 -22.95 -9.05
N ASP A 40 22.34 -23.71 -7.94
CA ASP A 40 21.86 -23.22 -6.65
C ASP A 40 22.81 -22.18 -6.07
N GLU A 41 24.13 -22.39 -6.25
CA GLU A 41 25.16 -21.47 -5.80
C GLU A 41 25.03 -20.11 -6.50
N GLU A 42 24.84 -20.10 -7.82
CA GLU A 42 24.59 -18.85 -8.58
C GLU A 42 23.37 -18.09 -8.07
N LEU A 43 22.27 -18.81 -7.81
CA LEU A 43 21.03 -18.21 -7.34
C LEU A 43 21.17 -17.65 -5.91
N LEU A 44 21.88 -18.38 -5.04
CA LEU A 44 22.20 -17.95 -3.68
C LEU A 44 23.12 -16.73 -3.64
N PHE A 45 24.08 -16.63 -4.56
CA PHE A 45 24.89 -15.42 -4.73
C PHE A 45 24.07 -14.22 -5.21
N GLU A 46 23.10 -14.45 -6.10
CA GLU A 46 22.25 -13.38 -6.60
C GLU A 46 21.38 -12.77 -5.50
N ILE A 47 20.72 -13.60 -4.68
CA ILE A 47 19.93 -13.11 -3.54
C ILE A 47 20.80 -12.47 -2.47
N TYR A 48 22.00 -13.00 -2.21
CA TYR A 48 22.96 -12.35 -1.31
C TYR A 48 23.33 -10.95 -1.80
N GLY A 49 23.72 -10.82 -3.07
CA GLY A 49 24.05 -9.52 -3.67
C GLY A 49 22.89 -8.53 -3.60
N LEU A 50 21.65 -8.98 -3.84
CA LEU A 50 20.46 -8.16 -3.72
C LEU A 50 20.24 -7.68 -2.27
N ILE A 51 20.26 -8.59 -1.30
CA ILE A 51 20.04 -8.30 0.13
C ILE A 51 21.11 -7.34 0.67
N SER A 52 22.39 -7.65 0.42
CA SER A 52 23.51 -6.81 0.89
C SER A 52 23.44 -5.41 0.27
N THR A 53 23.12 -5.30 -1.02
CA THR A 53 22.95 -3.98 -1.68
C THR A 53 21.82 -3.17 -1.04
N LEU A 54 20.69 -3.81 -0.72
CA LEU A 54 19.57 -3.13 -0.06
C LEU A 54 19.92 -2.70 1.37
N HIS A 55 20.67 -3.53 2.10
CA HIS A 55 21.13 -3.23 3.44
C HIS A 55 22.15 -2.07 3.46
N ASP A 56 23.14 -2.10 2.56
CA ASP A 56 24.13 -1.03 2.42
C ASP A 56 23.49 0.30 2.03
N ALA A 57 22.44 0.24 1.19
CA ALA A 57 21.61 1.39 0.83
C ALA A 57 20.64 1.83 1.95
N LYS A 58 20.64 1.14 3.10
CA LYS A 58 19.73 1.38 4.25
C LYS A 58 18.25 1.32 3.88
N ARG A 59 17.90 0.49 2.89
CA ARG A 59 16.52 0.27 2.44
C ARG A 59 15.85 -0.87 3.22
N ILE A 60 16.65 -1.76 3.81
CA ILE A 60 16.24 -2.80 4.74
C ILE A 60 17.23 -2.85 5.92
N GLU A 61 16.81 -3.41 7.05
CA GLU A 61 17.65 -3.59 8.24
C GLU A 61 17.56 -5.04 8.73
N TYR A 62 18.70 -5.65 9.01
CA TYR A 62 18.83 -6.98 9.63
C TYR A 62 20.11 -7.03 10.49
N ILE A 63 20.23 -8.04 11.35
CA ILE A 63 21.36 -8.27 12.27
C ILE A 63 22.03 -9.65 12.00
N ALA A 64 21.62 -10.36 10.94
CA ALA A 64 22.26 -11.59 10.52
C ALA A 64 23.76 -11.40 10.22
N SER A 65 24.58 -12.38 10.60
CA SER A 65 26.03 -12.38 10.31
C SER A 65 26.29 -12.63 8.84
N GLU A 66 27.20 -11.85 8.24
CA GLU A 66 27.64 -12.05 6.86
C GLU A 66 28.20 -13.47 6.64
N PRO A 67 27.80 -14.16 5.56
CA PRO A 67 28.27 -15.50 5.24
C PRO A 67 29.69 -15.47 4.69
N ASP A 68 30.45 -16.56 4.87
CA ASP A 68 31.74 -16.73 4.21
C ASP A 68 31.54 -17.14 2.74
N ILE A 69 31.59 -16.15 1.87
CA ILE A 69 31.43 -16.33 0.42
C ILE A 69 32.62 -17.00 -0.26
N ASN A 70 33.77 -17.12 0.41
CA ASN A 70 34.98 -17.73 -0.16
C ASN A 70 35.10 -19.22 0.20
N ALA A 71 34.13 -19.77 0.93
CA ALA A 71 34.08 -21.19 1.24
C ALA A 71 33.97 -22.03 -0.04
N ALA A 72 34.54 -23.24 -0.03
CA ALA A 72 34.44 -24.14 -1.16
C ALA A 72 33.02 -24.71 -1.32
N PHE A 73 32.56 -24.89 -2.55
CA PHE A 73 31.34 -25.63 -2.84
C PHE A 73 31.38 -27.05 -2.23
N PRO A 74 30.31 -27.54 -1.57
CA PRO A 74 28.98 -26.93 -1.42
C PRO A 74 28.78 -26.16 -0.08
N HIS A 75 29.85 -25.90 0.68
CA HIS A 75 29.74 -25.23 1.98
C HIS A 75 29.29 -23.77 1.85
N SER A 76 29.71 -23.08 0.80
CA SER A 76 29.22 -21.75 0.39
C SER A 76 27.69 -21.72 0.33
N CYS A 77 27.06 -22.68 -0.35
CA CYS A 77 25.61 -22.78 -0.46
C CYS A 77 24.94 -22.91 0.91
N GLY A 78 25.50 -23.73 1.81
CA GLY A 78 24.99 -23.89 3.17
C GLY A 78 25.05 -22.58 3.98
N TYR A 79 26.15 -21.83 3.87
CA TYR A 79 26.28 -20.54 4.55
C TYR A 79 25.34 -19.47 3.97
N LEU A 80 25.24 -19.37 2.65
CA LEU A 80 24.36 -18.43 1.96
C LEU A 80 22.88 -18.73 2.23
N SER A 81 22.47 -20.00 2.16
CA SER A 81 21.10 -20.42 2.44
C SER A 81 20.70 -20.12 3.89
N ARG A 82 21.60 -20.40 4.85
CA ARG A 82 21.36 -20.06 6.26
C ARG A 82 21.23 -18.55 6.45
N PHE A 83 22.14 -17.77 5.89
CA PHE A 83 22.07 -16.31 5.92
C PHE A 83 20.75 -15.79 5.35
N MET A 84 20.34 -16.27 4.18
CA MET A 84 19.09 -15.90 3.53
C MET A 84 17.88 -16.20 4.43
N ASN A 85 17.83 -17.39 5.05
CA ASN A 85 16.75 -17.78 5.95
C ASN A 85 16.71 -16.92 7.21
N ASP A 86 17.87 -16.67 7.84
CA ASP A 86 17.99 -15.82 9.03
C ASP A 86 17.57 -14.36 8.72
N VAL A 87 17.92 -13.83 7.55
CA VAL A 87 17.49 -12.51 7.08
C VAL A 87 15.99 -12.51 6.80
N LYS A 88 15.47 -13.48 6.05
CA LYS A 88 14.04 -13.59 5.72
C LYS A 88 13.18 -13.57 6.98
N GLU A 89 13.51 -14.38 7.98
CA GLU A 89 12.76 -14.43 9.24
C GLU A 89 12.75 -13.07 9.96
N GLN A 90 13.88 -12.36 9.97
CA GLN A 90 13.96 -11.01 10.55
C GLN A 90 13.12 -9.99 9.77
N LEU A 91 13.20 -10.00 8.44
CA LEU A 91 12.42 -9.10 7.59
C LEU A 91 10.92 -9.34 7.76
N GLU A 92 10.48 -10.60 7.80
CA GLU A 92 9.08 -10.96 8.06
C GLU A 92 8.61 -10.53 9.45
N SER A 93 9.44 -10.73 10.48
CA SER A 93 9.16 -10.29 11.85
C SER A 93 9.00 -8.77 11.92
N ASN A 94 9.90 -8.01 11.28
CA ASN A 94 9.85 -6.57 11.18
C ASN A 94 8.59 -6.10 10.45
N HIS A 95 8.28 -6.69 9.29
CA HIS A 95 7.09 -6.38 8.51
C HIS A 95 5.80 -6.63 9.31
N ARG A 96 5.73 -7.76 10.01
CA ARG A 96 4.60 -8.15 10.85
C ARG A 96 4.44 -7.21 12.05
N SER A 97 5.53 -6.83 12.70
CA SER A 97 5.52 -5.90 13.84
C SER A 97 4.99 -4.52 13.44
N LEU A 98 5.51 -3.95 12.34
CA LEU A 98 5.05 -2.68 11.79
C LEU A 98 3.56 -2.72 11.43
N THR A 99 3.12 -3.78 10.76
CA THR A 99 1.72 -3.96 10.36
C THR A 99 0.80 -4.09 11.58
N LYS A 100 1.19 -4.89 12.58
CA LYS A 100 0.44 -5.02 13.85
C LYS A 100 0.35 -3.71 14.59
N LYS A 101 1.44 -2.96 14.70
CA LYS A 101 1.46 -1.65 15.38
C LYS A 101 0.51 -0.66 14.70
N ARG A 102 0.54 -0.57 13.37
CA ARG A 102 -0.40 0.26 12.60
C ARG A 102 -1.85 -0.13 12.87
N LYS A 103 -2.17 -1.42 12.79
CA LYS A 103 -3.52 -1.93 13.05
C LYS A 103 -3.98 -1.67 14.49
N PHE A 104 -3.09 -1.83 15.46
CA PHE A 104 -3.38 -1.56 16.87
C PHE A 104 -3.69 -0.07 17.10
N GLU A 105 -2.88 0.84 16.54
CA GLU A 105 -3.14 2.28 16.62
C GLU A 105 -4.46 2.67 15.95
N GLN A 106 -4.79 2.07 14.79
CA GLN A 106 -6.10 2.28 14.14
C GLN A 106 -7.27 1.84 15.04
N LEU A 107 -7.17 0.66 15.65
CA LEU A 107 -8.18 0.17 16.59
C LEU A 107 -8.31 1.05 17.82
N LYS A 108 -7.18 1.49 18.39
CA LYS A 108 -7.15 2.40 19.54
C LYS A 108 -7.83 3.73 19.20
N LYS A 109 -7.55 4.28 18.01
CA LYS A 109 -8.20 5.49 17.49
C LYS A 109 -9.71 5.28 17.37
N HIS A 110 -10.14 4.17 16.77
CA HIS A 110 -11.56 3.82 16.65
C HIS A 110 -12.25 3.70 18.02
N PHE A 111 -11.67 2.97 18.98
CA PHE A 111 -12.26 2.86 20.30
C PHE A 111 -12.31 4.19 21.05
N SER A 112 -11.30 5.06 20.88
CA SER A 112 -11.34 6.39 21.48
C SER A 112 -12.51 7.22 20.95
N LEU A 113 -12.86 7.11 19.67
CA LEU A 113 -14.03 7.78 19.09
C LEU A 113 -15.34 7.22 19.64
N THR A 114 -15.45 5.90 19.68
CA THR A 114 -16.71 5.22 20.03
C THR A 114 -16.99 5.26 21.53
N ILE A 115 -15.96 5.18 22.38
CA ILE A 115 -16.12 5.09 23.84
C ILE A 115 -16.11 6.47 24.50
N ASN A 116 -15.21 7.35 24.08
CA ASN A 116 -15.04 8.66 24.76
C ASN A 116 -15.85 9.77 24.09
N ASP A 117 -16.72 9.43 23.15
CA ASP A 117 -17.39 10.39 22.25
C ASP A 117 -16.41 11.43 21.65
N ALA A 118 -15.17 11.00 21.40
CA ALA A 118 -14.16 11.89 20.88
C ALA A 118 -14.55 12.37 19.47
N PHE A 119 -14.12 13.58 19.13
CA PHE A 119 -14.39 14.22 17.85
C PHE A 119 -14.15 13.26 16.68
N GLY A 120 -15.14 13.13 15.80
CA GLY A 120 -15.07 12.29 14.63
C GLY A 120 -16.10 12.70 13.58
N TYR A 121 -15.85 12.29 12.35
CA TYR A 121 -16.72 12.51 11.22
C TYR A 121 -17.78 11.42 11.16
N GLU A 122 -19.04 11.83 11.14
CA GLU A 122 -20.17 10.92 11.16
C GLU A 122 -20.85 10.83 9.80
N PHE A 123 -20.93 9.60 9.29
CA PHE A 123 -21.69 9.25 8.11
C PHE A 123 -23.10 8.84 8.52
N THR A 124 -24.09 9.27 7.75
CA THR A 124 -25.45 8.74 7.85
C THR A 124 -25.53 7.33 7.26
N ASP A 125 -26.58 6.57 7.56
CA ASP A 125 -26.80 5.25 6.94
C ASP A 125 -26.97 5.37 5.41
N GLY A 126 -27.51 6.50 4.95
CA GLY A 126 -27.59 6.85 3.53
C GLY A 126 -26.20 7.07 2.91
N ASP A 127 -25.33 7.80 3.60
CA ASP A 127 -23.94 8.03 3.19
C ASP A 127 -23.19 6.70 3.06
N LEU A 128 -23.26 5.83 4.08
CA LEU A 128 -22.59 4.52 4.08
C LEU A 128 -23.07 3.64 2.92
N LYS A 129 -24.39 3.61 2.67
CA LYS A 129 -24.96 2.85 1.56
C LYS A 129 -24.48 3.40 0.21
N ARG A 130 -24.42 4.73 0.05
CA ARG A 130 -23.96 5.34 -1.21
C ARG A 130 -22.47 5.15 -1.42
N ILE A 131 -21.64 5.30 -0.38
CA ILE A 131 -20.19 5.00 -0.45
C ILE A 131 -20.00 3.55 -0.91
N GLN A 132 -20.71 2.59 -0.31
CA GLN A 132 -20.58 1.18 -0.71
C GLN A 132 -20.93 0.94 -2.19
N GLN A 133 -21.95 1.63 -2.71
CA GLN A 133 -22.30 1.57 -4.14
C GLN A 133 -21.18 2.16 -4.99
N LEU A 134 -20.69 3.35 -4.65
CA LEU A 134 -19.60 4.02 -5.37
C LEU A 134 -18.32 3.19 -5.39
N LEU A 135 -17.97 2.53 -4.29
CA LEU A 135 -16.82 1.62 -4.22
C LEU A 135 -16.97 0.44 -5.18
N ASN A 136 -18.17 -0.13 -5.30
CA ASN A 136 -18.44 -1.22 -6.23
C ASN A 136 -18.40 -0.75 -7.70
N GLU A 137 -19.06 0.37 -7.99
CA GLU A 137 -19.03 1.01 -9.32
C GLU A 137 -17.58 1.31 -9.76
N LEU A 138 -16.76 1.85 -8.86
CA LEU A 138 -15.34 2.13 -9.13
C LEU A 138 -14.53 0.85 -9.39
N ARG A 139 -14.75 -0.22 -8.62
CA ARG A 139 -14.06 -1.50 -8.86
C ARG A 139 -14.35 -2.06 -10.23
N GLU A 140 -15.63 -2.04 -10.65
CA GLU A 140 -16.04 -2.50 -11.97
C GLU A 140 -15.39 -1.65 -13.07
N MET A 141 -15.45 -0.32 -12.95
CA MET A 141 -14.85 0.60 -13.92
C MET A 141 -13.33 0.43 -14.03
N ILE A 142 -12.61 0.35 -12.91
CA ILE A 142 -11.15 0.18 -12.90
C ILE A 142 -10.76 -1.16 -13.51
N SER A 143 -11.47 -2.23 -13.16
CA SER A 143 -11.17 -3.57 -13.67
C SER A 143 -11.37 -3.65 -15.18
N ALA A 144 -12.47 -3.08 -15.68
CA ALA A 144 -12.83 -3.09 -17.09
C ALA A 144 -12.04 -2.09 -17.96
N ASN A 145 -11.41 -1.07 -17.36
CA ASN A 145 -10.72 -0.03 -18.12
C ASN A 145 -9.49 -0.59 -18.86
N THR A 146 -9.37 -0.44 -20.17
CA THR A 146 -8.23 -0.97 -20.94
C THR A 146 -7.05 -0.02 -21.07
N GLU A 147 -7.19 1.22 -20.63
CA GLU A 147 -6.20 2.30 -20.78
C GLU A 147 -5.29 2.43 -19.56
N LEU A 148 -5.73 1.94 -18.40
CA LEU A 148 -4.94 1.85 -17.18
C LEU A 148 -4.00 0.64 -17.26
N ASP A 149 -2.73 0.88 -16.97
CA ASP A 149 -1.73 -0.18 -16.77
C ASP A 149 -2.07 -1.07 -15.55
N ALA A 150 -1.56 -2.30 -15.55
CA ALA A 150 -1.89 -3.30 -14.55
C ALA A 150 -1.51 -2.85 -13.12
N ASP A 151 -0.34 -2.24 -12.96
CA ASP A 151 0.14 -1.75 -11.67
C ASP A 151 -0.75 -0.64 -11.11
N HIS A 152 -1.18 0.28 -11.97
CA HIS A 152 -2.08 1.36 -11.61
C HIS A 152 -3.45 0.82 -11.19
N LYS A 153 -4.01 -0.13 -11.93
CA LYS A 153 -5.25 -0.81 -11.52
C LYS A 153 -5.11 -1.45 -10.15
N GLN A 154 -4.02 -2.21 -9.92
CA GLN A 154 -3.78 -2.89 -8.66
C GLN A 154 -3.68 -1.88 -7.49
N ARG A 155 -2.96 -0.77 -7.68
CA ARG A 155 -2.86 0.30 -6.67
C ARG A 155 -4.22 0.91 -6.33
N LEU A 156 -5.06 1.19 -7.33
CA LEU A 156 -6.39 1.77 -7.12
C LEU A 156 -7.33 0.80 -6.40
N LEU A 157 -7.37 -0.46 -6.85
CA LEU A 157 -8.20 -1.50 -6.25
C LEU A 157 -7.81 -1.73 -4.78
N LYS A 158 -6.52 -1.79 -4.47
CA LYS A 158 -6.02 -1.90 -3.10
C LYS A 158 -6.49 -0.73 -2.22
N ARG A 159 -6.45 0.51 -2.73
CA ARG A 159 -6.93 1.68 -1.99
C ARG A 159 -8.44 1.63 -1.74
N LEU A 160 -9.24 1.16 -2.69
CA LEU A 160 -10.68 0.97 -2.52
C LEU A 160 -11.00 -0.10 -1.47
N GLU A 161 -10.24 -1.19 -1.43
CA GLU A 161 -10.38 -2.21 -0.38
C GLU A 161 -10.04 -1.66 1.00
N GLU A 162 -8.94 -0.92 1.12
CA GLU A 162 -8.56 -0.30 2.39
C GLU A 162 -9.63 0.69 2.88
N MET A 163 -10.18 1.52 2.00
CA MET A 163 -11.29 2.43 2.33
C MET A 163 -12.51 1.66 2.82
N GLN A 164 -12.89 0.56 2.15
CA GLN A 164 -14.03 -0.24 2.58
C GLN A 164 -13.82 -0.87 3.95
N ARG A 165 -12.60 -1.35 4.26
CA ARG A 165 -12.28 -2.00 5.54
C ARG A 165 -12.37 -1.04 6.73
N GLU A 166 -12.14 0.25 6.50
CA GLU A 166 -12.19 1.29 7.54
C GLU A 166 -13.53 2.05 7.56
N MET A 167 -14.48 1.65 6.72
CA MET A 167 -15.78 2.32 6.63
C MET A 167 -16.66 1.94 7.82
N HIS A 168 -16.80 2.90 8.72
CA HIS A 168 -17.68 2.82 9.89
C HIS A 168 -18.56 4.08 9.97
N LYS A 169 -19.61 4.02 10.80
CA LYS A 169 -20.51 5.16 11.00
C LYS A 169 -19.80 6.43 11.51
N LYS A 170 -18.79 6.27 12.37
CA LYS A 170 -17.95 7.35 12.88
C LYS A 170 -16.49 7.03 12.61
N ILE A 171 -15.79 7.93 11.95
CA ILE A 171 -14.36 7.81 11.63
C ILE A 171 -13.60 9.04 12.10
N SER A 172 -12.28 8.91 12.26
CA SER A 172 -11.43 9.96 12.85
C SER A 172 -10.56 10.68 11.83
N ASP A 173 -10.61 10.27 10.56
CA ASP A 173 -9.77 10.81 9.50
C ASP A 173 -10.44 10.59 8.15
N LEU A 174 -10.59 11.66 7.38
CA LEU A 174 -11.12 11.65 6.01
C LEU A 174 -10.01 11.62 4.96
N GLY A 175 -8.73 11.58 5.35
CA GLY A 175 -7.58 11.64 4.44
C GLY A 175 -7.62 10.60 3.33
N ARG A 176 -8.19 9.41 3.59
CA ARG A 176 -8.39 8.38 2.55
C ARG A 176 -9.39 8.79 1.47
N PHE A 177 -10.40 9.60 1.78
CA PHE A 177 -11.33 10.12 0.77
C PHE A 177 -10.66 11.21 -0.07
N TYR A 178 -9.87 12.08 0.55
CA TYR A 178 -9.19 13.17 -0.15
C TYR A 178 -8.00 12.69 -1.00
N SER A 179 -7.36 11.58 -0.66
CA SER A 179 -6.31 11.01 -1.50
C SER A 179 -6.82 10.57 -2.88
N PHE A 180 -8.09 10.13 -2.97
CA PHE A 180 -8.75 9.81 -4.25
C PHE A 180 -8.99 11.04 -5.13
N VAL A 181 -9.15 12.24 -4.54
CA VAL A 181 -9.26 13.48 -5.32
C VAL A 181 -7.94 13.74 -6.07
N GLY A 182 -6.81 13.49 -5.42
CA GLY A 182 -5.49 13.56 -6.06
C GLY A 182 -5.35 12.56 -7.22
N GLU A 183 -5.79 11.32 -7.03
CA GLU A 183 -5.77 10.28 -8.09
C GLU A 183 -6.68 10.63 -9.27
N ALA A 184 -7.86 11.16 -8.99
CA ALA A 184 -8.79 11.63 -10.02
C ALA A 184 -8.14 12.74 -10.87
N GLY A 185 -7.38 13.64 -10.26
CA GLY A 185 -6.58 14.65 -10.97
C GLY A 185 -5.54 14.04 -11.91
N VAL A 186 -4.82 13.02 -11.45
CA VAL A 186 -3.84 12.29 -12.29
C VAL A 186 -4.53 11.57 -13.45
N MET A 187 -5.67 10.92 -13.20
CA MET A 187 -6.42 10.21 -14.24
C MET A 187 -7.02 11.14 -15.28
N LEU A 188 -7.56 12.30 -14.88
CA LEU A 188 -7.96 13.35 -15.82
C LEU A 188 -6.79 13.80 -16.70
N GLY A 189 -5.60 13.97 -16.11
CA GLY A 189 -4.41 14.38 -16.86
C GLY A 189 -3.92 13.32 -17.85
N LYS A 190 -4.02 12.03 -17.50
CA LYS A 190 -3.52 10.91 -18.32
C LYS A 190 -4.51 10.45 -19.40
N LEU A 191 -5.77 10.26 -19.03
CA LEU A 191 -6.80 9.66 -19.88
C LEU A 191 -7.75 10.71 -20.48
N GLY A 192 -7.62 11.97 -20.08
CA GLY A 192 -8.44 13.06 -20.60
C GLY A 192 -9.93 12.86 -20.31
N LYS A 193 -10.76 12.97 -21.36
CA LYS A 193 -12.23 12.90 -21.23
C LYS A 193 -12.73 11.50 -20.93
N ASP A 194 -11.97 10.46 -21.27
CA ASP A 194 -12.38 9.07 -21.11
C ASP A 194 -12.31 8.63 -19.64
N ALA A 195 -11.52 9.34 -18.80
CA ALA A 195 -11.54 9.18 -17.34
C ALA A 195 -12.79 9.76 -16.65
N LYS A 196 -13.62 10.55 -17.34
CA LYS A 196 -14.70 11.31 -16.71
C LYS A 196 -15.64 10.45 -15.85
N PRO A 197 -16.14 9.29 -16.30
CA PRO A 197 -17.05 8.47 -15.48
C PRO A 197 -16.43 8.05 -14.15
N LEU A 198 -15.15 7.66 -14.17
CA LEU A 198 -14.41 7.21 -12.99
C LEU A 198 -14.12 8.39 -12.05
N VAL A 199 -13.71 9.52 -12.62
CA VAL A 199 -13.44 10.77 -11.89
C VAL A 199 -14.70 11.31 -11.23
N ASP A 200 -15.85 11.26 -11.90
CA ASP A 200 -17.11 11.74 -11.35
C ASP A 200 -17.53 10.92 -10.12
N ARG A 201 -17.27 9.61 -10.11
CA ARG A 201 -17.50 8.74 -8.94
C ARG A 201 -16.53 9.01 -7.79
N MET A 202 -15.27 9.28 -8.09
CA MET A 202 -14.30 9.71 -7.08
C MET A 202 -14.66 11.08 -6.48
N ARG A 203 -15.14 12.02 -7.29
CA ARG A 203 -15.64 13.32 -6.83
C ARG A 203 -16.87 13.16 -5.93
N GLU A 204 -17.78 12.25 -6.27
CA GLU A 204 -18.95 11.96 -5.45
C GLU A 204 -18.56 11.40 -4.07
N LEU A 205 -17.59 10.48 -4.00
CA LEU A 205 -17.03 10.00 -2.73
C LEU A 205 -16.46 11.15 -1.89
N ALA A 206 -15.69 12.05 -2.50
CA ALA A 206 -15.13 13.22 -1.83
C ALA A 206 -16.23 14.16 -1.31
N GLY A 207 -17.33 14.31 -2.05
CA GLY A 207 -18.49 15.10 -1.61
C GLY A 207 -19.17 14.51 -0.37
N ILE A 208 -19.29 13.18 -0.27
CA ILE A 208 -19.84 12.53 0.94
C ILE A 208 -18.91 12.76 2.15
N ALA A 209 -17.60 12.64 1.95
CA ALA A 209 -16.60 12.96 2.98
C ALA A 209 -16.68 14.43 3.43
N TRP A 210 -16.79 15.35 2.47
CA TRP A 210 -16.98 16.77 2.74
C TRP A 210 -18.24 17.04 3.55
N ASN A 211 -19.37 16.42 3.22
CA ASN A 211 -20.61 16.60 3.98
C ASN A 211 -20.46 16.13 5.44
N ALA A 212 -19.72 15.03 5.67
CA ALA A 212 -19.41 14.58 7.03
C ALA A 212 -18.49 15.55 7.76
N GLN A 213 -17.51 16.14 7.07
CA GLN A 213 -16.63 17.19 7.60
C GLN A 213 -17.40 18.46 7.94
N ALA A 214 -18.19 18.98 7.01
CA ALA A 214 -18.99 20.19 7.19
C ALA A 214 -19.93 20.08 8.40
N ARG A 215 -20.55 18.92 8.61
CA ARG A 215 -21.37 18.65 9.81
C ARG A 215 -20.54 18.66 11.10
N ALA A 216 -19.37 18.01 11.09
CA ALA A 216 -18.50 17.93 12.26
C ALA A 216 -17.87 19.27 12.63
N GLU A 217 -17.60 20.12 11.63
CA GLU A 217 -17.00 21.46 11.78
C GLU A 217 -18.06 22.58 11.86
N GLU A 218 -19.35 22.22 11.99
CA GLU A 218 -20.49 23.15 12.11
C GLU A 218 -20.57 24.21 10.98
N LEU A 219 -20.14 23.86 9.78
CA LEU A 219 -20.22 24.74 8.62
C LEU A 219 -21.68 24.96 8.17
N PRO A 220 -21.99 26.09 7.51
CA PRO A 220 -23.32 26.35 6.96
C PRO A 220 -23.81 25.20 6.07
N SER A 221 -25.09 24.85 6.22
CA SER A 221 -25.74 23.84 5.37
C SER A 221 -25.59 24.21 3.89
N GLY A 222 -25.09 23.28 3.09
CA GLY A 222 -24.86 23.51 1.66
C GLY A 222 -23.53 24.18 1.32
N SER A 223 -22.59 24.26 2.27
CA SER A 223 -21.21 24.65 1.98
C SER A 223 -20.62 23.72 0.92
N ASP A 224 -20.12 24.28 -0.16
CA ASP A 224 -19.38 23.52 -1.18
C ASP A 224 -18.00 23.12 -0.67
N LEU A 225 -17.48 21.99 -1.15
CA LEU A 225 -16.09 21.60 -0.90
C LEU A 225 -15.19 22.69 -1.49
N PRO A 226 -14.43 23.44 -0.67
CA PRO A 226 -13.53 24.46 -1.19
C PRO A 226 -12.45 23.76 -2.00
N MET A 227 -12.50 23.95 -3.32
CA MET A 227 -11.43 23.52 -4.18
C MET A 227 -10.21 24.38 -3.87
N LEU A 228 -9.06 23.76 -3.62
CA LEU A 228 -7.78 24.47 -3.61
C LEU A 228 -7.47 24.91 -5.04
N GLY A 229 -8.00 26.08 -5.42
CA GLY A 229 -7.73 26.75 -6.68
C GLY A 229 -6.49 27.64 -6.59
N ASN A 230 -6.10 28.21 -7.73
CA ASN A 230 -5.13 29.32 -7.80
C ASN A 230 -5.83 30.67 -7.49
N ASP A 231 -6.82 30.66 -6.62
CA ASP A 231 -7.55 31.88 -6.27
C ASP A 231 -6.64 32.75 -5.39
N SER A 232 -6.43 33.98 -5.83
CA SER A 232 -5.52 34.93 -5.18
C SER A 232 -5.94 35.33 -3.77
N GLN A 233 -7.17 35.02 -3.34
CA GLN A 233 -7.69 35.27 -1.99
C GLN A 233 -8.63 34.13 -1.53
N PRO A 234 -8.61 33.76 -0.24
CA PRO A 234 -9.56 32.80 0.32
C PRO A 234 -11.01 33.31 0.24
N PRO A 235 -12.01 32.41 0.10
CA PRO A 235 -13.41 32.81 0.16
C PRO A 235 -13.74 33.47 1.51
N ALA A 236 -14.59 34.51 1.48
CA ALA A 236 -15.04 35.18 2.69
C ALA A 236 -15.90 34.23 3.54
N ILE A 237 -15.64 34.21 4.84
CA ILE A 237 -16.48 33.50 5.81
C ILE A 237 -17.61 34.49 6.18
N GLU A 238 -18.86 34.15 5.86
CA GLU A 238 -20.06 34.86 6.36
C GLU A 238 -20.48 34.34 7.75
#